data_AF-A0A7V1M6S0-F1
#
_entry.id   AF-A0A7V1M6S0-F1
#
_cell.length_a   1.000
_cell.length_b   1.000
_cell.length_c   1.000
_cell.angle_alpha   90.00
_cell.angle_beta   90.00
_cell.angle_gamma   90.00
#
_symmetry.space_group_name_H-M   'P 1'
#
loop_
_entity.id
_entity.type
_entity.pdbx_description
1 polymer ?
#
loop_
_entity_poly.entity_id
_entity_poly.type
_entity_poly.pdbx_seq_one_letter_code
_entity_poly.pdbx_strand_id
1 'polypeptide(L)'
;MEIRARSWSSLQNIGDPILRQESPQQGQKSCRGKILTEEGHMAKLRMLITATAEQVKEPFLWRLGKDYNVVVNVKRANFTEDGGYAYVELEGSVEEIQRATAWLQTTGMIIEPEDRSLFPERKPG
;
A
#
# COMPACT_ATOMS: atom_id res chain seq x y z
N MET A 1 -18.71 -42.87 -0.70
CA MET A 1 -18.81 -42.46 -2.12
C MET A 1 -17.57 -41.65 -2.43
N GLU A 2 -16.66 -42.23 -3.18
CA GLU A 2 -15.31 -41.73 -3.42
C GLU A 2 -15.17 -41.46 -4.92
N ILE A 3 -15.00 -40.18 -5.29
CA ILE A 3 -14.84 -39.79 -6.69
C ILE A 3 -13.36 -39.55 -6.93
N ARG A 4 -12.70 -40.55 -7.53
CA ARG A 4 -11.36 -40.44 -8.08
C ARG A 4 -11.43 -40.03 -9.55
N ALA A 5 -10.58 -39.08 -9.90
CA ALA A 5 -10.39 -38.49 -11.22
C ALA A 5 -10.19 -39.54 -12.33
N ARG A 6 -10.77 -39.28 -13.50
CA ARG A 6 -10.48 -40.02 -14.73
C ARG A 6 -9.83 -39.11 -15.76
N SER A 7 -8.61 -39.51 -16.09
CA SER A 7 -7.81 -39.23 -17.28
C SER A 7 -8.64 -38.93 -18.53
N TRP A 8 -8.29 -37.82 -19.21
CA TRP A 8 -8.62 -37.56 -20.60
C TRP A 8 -7.30 -37.49 -21.37
N SER A 9 -6.85 -38.65 -21.84
CA SER A 9 -5.78 -38.79 -22.81
C SER A 9 -6.42 -39.35 -24.07
N SER A 10 -6.07 -38.79 -25.24
CA SER A 10 -6.45 -39.23 -26.59
C SER A 10 -7.66 -38.53 -27.23
N LEU A 11 -7.42 -37.37 -27.84
CA LEU A 11 -7.96 -37.04 -29.16
C LEU A 11 -6.85 -36.38 -29.99
N GLN A 12 -6.21 -37.18 -30.84
CA GLN A 12 -5.29 -36.75 -31.87
C GLN A 12 -6.03 -36.61 -33.21
N ASN A 13 -5.67 -35.56 -33.95
CA ASN A 13 -5.63 -35.45 -35.41
C ASN A 13 -6.93 -35.50 -36.21
N ILE A 14 -7.40 -34.29 -36.54
CA ILE A 14 -7.90 -33.95 -37.87
C ILE A 14 -7.11 -32.70 -38.32
N GLY A 15 -6.21 -32.84 -39.31
CA GLY A 15 -5.54 -31.74 -40.03
C GLY A 15 -6.46 -31.18 -41.15
N ASP A 16 -6.20 -30.09 -41.86
CA ASP A 16 -5.10 -29.13 -42.04
C ASP A 16 -5.75 -27.86 -42.73
N PRO A 17 -5.05 -27.00 -43.51
CA PRO A 17 -4.18 -25.89 -43.11
C PRO A 17 -4.57 -24.56 -43.80
N ILE A 18 -4.36 -23.38 -43.18
CA ILE A 18 -4.14 -22.14 -43.96
C ILE A 18 -3.07 -21.28 -43.30
N LEU A 19 -1.98 -21.09 -44.04
CA LEU A 19 -0.85 -20.20 -43.80
C LEU A 19 -1.26 -18.76 -43.46
N ARG A 20 -0.60 -18.15 -42.48
CA ARG A 20 -0.01 -16.80 -42.64
C ARG A 20 1.05 -16.49 -41.58
N GLN A 21 2.29 -16.56 -42.09
CA GLN A 21 3.44 -15.68 -41.82
C GLN A 21 4.10 -15.72 -40.44
N GLU A 22 5.33 -16.21 -40.45
CA GLU A 22 6.36 -15.92 -39.45
C GLU A 22 7.07 -14.58 -39.73
N SER A 23 7.60 -14.02 -38.64
CA SER A 23 8.69 -13.03 -38.52
C SER A 23 8.32 -11.53 -38.66
N PRO A 24 8.95 -10.61 -37.88
CA PRO A 24 10.32 -10.69 -37.39
C PRO A 24 10.57 -10.34 -35.91
N GLN A 25 11.70 -10.87 -35.43
CA GLN A 25 12.46 -10.37 -34.29
C GLN A 25 12.80 -8.87 -34.46
N GLN A 26 13.13 -8.24 -33.33
CA GLN A 26 13.56 -6.84 -33.14
C GLN A 26 12.45 -5.77 -33.08
N GLY A 27 12.09 -5.44 -31.84
CA GLY A 27 11.41 -4.21 -31.48
C GLY A 27 11.75 -3.86 -30.04
N GLN A 28 12.99 -3.44 -29.81
CA GLN A 28 13.51 -2.90 -28.57
C GLN A 28 12.72 -1.65 -28.18
N LYS A 29 11.57 -1.82 -27.52
CA LYS A 29 10.87 -0.73 -26.83
C LYS A 29 11.32 -0.70 -25.38
N SER A 30 12.44 0.00 -25.23
CA SER A 30 12.88 0.65 -24.01
C SER A 30 11.74 1.49 -23.43
N CYS A 31 10.89 0.87 -22.61
CA CYS A 31 10.26 1.58 -21.51
C CYS A 31 11.10 1.25 -20.28
N ARG A 32 12.21 1.98 -20.19
CA ARG A 32 13.09 2.09 -19.04
C ARG A 32 12.30 2.80 -17.93
N GLY A 33 11.26 2.14 -17.42
CA GLY A 33 10.71 2.45 -16.12
C GLY A 33 11.74 1.96 -15.13
N LYS A 34 12.73 2.81 -14.86
CA LYS A 34 13.64 2.61 -13.75
C LYS A 34 12.76 2.24 -12.56
N ILE A 35 12.85 1.01 -12.06
CA ILE A 35 12.65 0.79 -10.64
C ILE A 35 13.79 1.61 -10.05
N LEU A 36 13.51 2.88 -9.80
CA LEU A 36 14.36 3.69 -8.98
C LEU A 36 14.23 3.04 -7.61
N THR A 37 15.06 2.04 -7.34
CA THR A 37 15.76 2.01 -6.06
C THR A 37 16.55 3.32 -5.99
N GLU A 38 15.84 4.43 -5.79
CA GLU A 38 16.41 5.48 -4.99
C GLU A 38 16.56 4.83 -3.63
N GLU A 39 17.73 4.99 -3.02
CA GLU A 39 17.83 4.89 -1.58
C GLU A 39 17.00 6.04 -0.99
N GLY A 40 15.68 5.89 -1.11
CA GLY A 40 14.72 6.77 -0.48
C GLY A 40 15.02 6.69 0.99
N HIS A 41 15.34 7.82 1.59
CA HIS A 41 15.59 7.87 3.02
C HIS A 41 14.35 7.32 3.72
N MET A 42 14.47 6.11 4.24
CA MET A 42 13.42 5.43 4.98
C MET A 42 13.27 6.15 6.32
N ALA A 43 12.31 7.06 6.37
CA ALA A 43 11.99 7.82 7.55
C ALA A 43 11.04 7.03 8.43
N LYS A 44 11.04 7.36 9.73
CA LYS A 44 10.10 6.81 10.70
C LYS A 44 9.39 7.96 11.39
N LEU A 45 8.07 7.88 11.50
CA LEU A 45 7.25 8.87 12.20
C LEU A 45 6.39 8.17 13.24
N ARG A 46 6.53 8.58 14.50
CA ARG A 46 5.65 8.13 15.58
C ARG A 46 4.53 9.15 15.79
N MET A 47 3.32 8.64 15.98
CA MET A 47 2.15 9.48 16.23
C MET A 47 1.11 8.74 17.07
N LEU A 48 0.36 9.52 17.84
CA LEU A 48 -0.89 9.10 18.46
C LEU A 48 -2.05 9.54 17.57
N ILE A 49 -2.94 8.60 17.27
CA ILE A 49 -4.17 8.79 16.50
C ILE A 49 -5.33 8.53 17.45
N THR A 50 -6.20 9.51 17.64
CA THR A 50 -7.46 9.34 18.40
C THR A 50 -8.64 9.43 17.44
N ALA A 51 -9.49 8.41 17.50
CA ALA A 51 -10.64 8.22 16.61
C ALA A 51 -11.94 8.13 17.41
N THR A 52 -13.02 8.68 16.87
CA THR A 52 -14.38 8.60 17.42
C THR A 52 -15.04 7.26 17.08
N ALA A 53 -16.18 6.96 17.71
CA ALA A 53 -17.01 5.77 17.42
C ALA A 53 -17.32 5.57 15.93
N GLU A 54 -17.54 6.66 15.19
CA GLU A 54 -17.83 6.60 13.76
C GLU A 54 -16.57 6.28 12.94
N GLN A 55 -15.42 6.86 13.32
CA GLN A 55 -14.16 6.68 12.62
C GLN A 55 -13.55 5.29 12.81
N VAL A 56 -13.77 4.65 13.97
CA VAL A 56 -13.29 3.29 14.25
C VAL A 56 -13.96 2.23 13.35
N LYS A 57 -15.13 2.53 12.79
CA LYS A 57 -15.82 1.63 11.84
C LYS A 57 -15.13 1.59 10.47
N GLU A 58 -14.32 2.60 10.15
CA GLU A 58 -13.57 2.67 8.91
C GLU A 58 -12.18 2.04 9.06
N PRO A 59 -11.67 1.29 8.06
CA PRO A 59 -10.39 0.60 8.15
C PRO A 59 -9.20 1.54 7.89
N PHE A 60 -9.08 2.63 8.64
CA PHE A 60 -8.12 3.70 8.36
C PHE A 60 -6.66 3.25 8.44
N LEU A 61 -6.29 2.41 9.42
CA LEU A 61 -4.92 1.86 9.53
C LEU A 61 -4.52 1.04 8.31
N TRP A 62 -5.47 0.29 7.74
CA TRP A 62 -5.23 -0.48 6.53
C TRP A 62 -5.11 0.42 5.30
N ARG A 63 -5.93 1.48 5.21
CA ARG A 63 -5.86 2.46 4.12
C ARG A 63 -4.50 3.15 4.09
N LEU A 64 -3.91 3.47 5.25
CA LEU A 64 -2.56 4.04 5.32
C LEU A 64 -1.54 3.19 4.56
N GLY A 65 -1.47 1.89 4.86
CA GLY A 65 -0.50 1.01 4.20
C GLY A 65 -0.81 0.75 2.74
N LYS A 66 -2.09 0.67 2.38
CA LYS A 66 -2.53 0.40 1.01
C LYS A 66 -2.35 1.59 0.07
N ASP A 67 -2.73 2.78 0.51
CA ASP A 67 -2.87 3.96 -0.35
C ASP A 67 -1.57 4.79 -0.41
N TYR A 68 -0.71 4.70 0.62
CA TYR A 68 0.50 5.53 0.75
C TYR A 68 1.81 4.73 0.83
N ASN A 69 1.80 3.42 0.53
CA ASN A 69 3.02 2.58 0.52
C ASN A 69 3.90 2.73 1.79
N VAL A 70 3.27 2.97 2.95
CA VAL A 70 3.93 3.04 4.25
C VAL A 70 3.72 1.74 5.02
N VAL A 71 4.72 1.32 5.76
CA VAL A 71 4.58 0.25 6.75
C VAL A 71 4.02 0.88 8.02
N VAL A 72 2.86 0.40 8.46
CA VAL A 72 2.21 0.84 9.71
C VAL A 72 2.55 -0.16 10.81
N ASN A 73 3.37 0.26 11.78
CA ASN A 73 3.70 -0.54 12.95
C ASN A 73 2.92 -0.04 14.17
N VAL A 74 1.90 -0.81 14.59
CA VAL A 74 1.07 -0.47 15.76
C VAL A 74 1.80 -0.88 17.04
N LYS A 75 2.26 0.08 17.85
CA LYS A 75 2.91 -0.24 19.14
C LYS A 75 1.89 -0.42 20.26
N ARG A 76 0.80 0.33 20.22
CA ARG A 76 -0.32 0.24 21.17
C ARG A 76 -1.60 0.66 20.47
N ALA A 77 -2.69 -0.06 20.71
CA ALA A 77 -4.01 0.35 20.28
C ALA A 77 -5.04 -0.06 21.35
N ASN A 78 -5.98 0.84 21.61
CA ASN A 78 -7.16 0.56 22.41
C ASN A 78 -8.36 1.14 21.68
N PHE A 79 -9.20 0.27 21.15
CA PHE A 79 -10.44 0.62 20.46
C PHE A 79 -11.61 -0.10 21.13
N THR A 80 -12.67 0.66 21.42
CA THR A 80 -13.97 0.19 21.88
C THR A 80 -15.03 0.62 20.87
N GLU A 81 -16.30 0.31 21.14
CA GLU A 81 -17.42 0.74 20.30
C GLU A 81 -17.59 2.28 20.28
N ASP A 82 -17.15 2.96 21.34
CA ASP A 82 -17.27 4.41 21.51
C ASP A 82 -16.10 5.20 20.89
N GLY A 83 -15.09 4.50 20.37
CA GLY A 83 -13.89 5.11 19.82
C GLY A 83 -12.61 4.56 20.45
N GLY A 84 -11.53 5.30 20.34
CA GLY A 84 -10.27 4.89 20.94
C GLY A 84 -9.05 5.57 20.36
N TYR A 85 -7.88 5.00 20.63
CA TYR A 85 -6.62 5.53 20.17
C TYR A 85 -5.66 4.44 19.69
N ALA A 86 -4.78 4.80 18.78
CA ALA A 86 -3.64 4.00 18.37
C ALA A 86 -2.37 4.85 18.38
N TYR A 87 -1.34 4.32 19.02
CA TYR A 87 0.02 4.83 18.93
C TYR A 87 0.79 3.97 17.91
N VAL A 88 1.18 4.61 16.81
CA VAL A 88 1.72 3.94 15.62
C VAL A 88 3.04 4.57 15.20
N GLU A 89 3.89 3.74 14.59
CA GLU A 89 5.11 4.16 13.90
C GLU A 89 4.91 3.88 12.41
N LEU A 90 4.94 4.93 11.60
CA LEU A 90 4.92 4.86 10.14
C LEU A 90 6.35 4.79 9.62
N GLU A 91 6.62 3.88 8.71
CA GLU A 91 7.93 3.71 8.07
C GLU A 91 7.76 3.69 6.54
N GLY A 92 8.55 4.51 5.84
CA GLY A 92 8.44 4.71 4.40
C GLY A 92 9.28 5.88 3.92
N SER A 93 9.09 6.30 2.67
CA SER A 93 9.71 7.53 2.20
C SER A 93 9.11 8.74 2.91
N VAL A 94 9.88 9.82 3.03
CA VAL A 94 9.43 11.08 3.67
C VAL A 94 8.17 11.61 2.98
N GLU A 95 8.14 11.57 1.65
CA GLU A 95 7.01 12.02 0.83
C GLU A 95 5.76 11.19 1.13
N GLU A 96 5.88 9.87 1.19
CA GLU A 96 4.77 8.98 1.51
C GLU A 96 4.23 9.21 2.92
N ILE A 97 5.11 9.35 3.90
CA ILE A 97 4.73 9.66 5.28
C ILE A 97 4.01 11.01 5.37
N GLN A 98 4.48 12.03 4.65
CA GLN A 98 3.83 13.34 4.60
C GLN A 98 2.44 13.26 3.95
N ARG A 99 2.29 12.52 2.85
CA ARG A 99 0.98 12.31 2.20
C ARG A 99 0.00 11.56 3.11
N ALA A 100 0.47 10.50 3.76
CA ALA A 100 -0.32 9.72 4.72
C ALA A 100 -0.79 10.59 5.91
N THR A 101 0.12 11.41 6.46
CA THR A 101 -0.20 12.30 7.59
C THR A 101 -1.18 13.39 7.17
N ALA A 102 -0.97 14.01 6.00
CA ALA A 102 -1.89 15.02 5.47
C ALA A 102 -3.30 14.44 5.27
N TRP A 103 -3.41 13.20 4.78
CA TRP A 103 -4.69 12.51 4.67
C TRP A 103 -5.36 12.31 6.03
N LEU A 104 -4.63 11.80 7.03
CA LEU A 104 -5.16 11.64 8.38
C LEU A 104 -5.73 12.95 8.94
N GLN A 105 -5.07 14.09 8.71
CA GLN A 105 -5.55 15.40 9.13
C GLN A 105 -6.88 15.81 8.46
N THR A 106 -7.19 15.29 7.27
CA THR A 106 -8.47 15.55 6.59
C THR A 106 -9.63 14.69 7.08
N THR A 107 -9.34 13.58 7.78
CA THR A 107 -10.38 12.65 8.28
C THR A 107 -11.11 13.16 9.52
N GLY A 108 -10.64 14.25 10.12
CA GLY A 108 -11.16 14.79 11.38
C GLY A 108 -10.74 13.99 12.62
N MET A 109 -9.83 13.03 12.49
CA MET A 109 -9.18 12.37 13.64
C MET A 109 -8.20 13.33 14.32
N ILE A 110 -7.96 13.14 15.62
CA ILE A 110 -6.94 13.91 16.35
C ILE A 110 -5.61 13.21 16.15
N ILE A 111 -4.65 13.92 15.53
CA ILE A 111 -3.32 13.40 15.21
C ILE A 111 -2.27 14.19 15.97
N GLU A 112 -1.52 13.48 16.83
CA GLU A 112 -0.43 14.04 17.62
C GLU A 112 0.88 13.38 17.20
N PRO A 113 1.68 14.01 16.32
CA PRO A 113 3.00 13.52 15.98
C PRO A 113 3.96 13.71 17.14
N GLU A 114 4.73 12.67 17.46
CA GLU A 114 5.76 12.71 18.50
C GLU A 114 7.09 13.24 17.94
N ASP A 115 7.43 12.83 16.71
CA ASP A 115 8.69 13.26 16.08
C ASP A 115 8.47 14.52 15.24
N ARG A 116 9.01 15.64 15.73
CA ARG A 116 8.97 16.96 15.07
C ARG A 116 9.94 17.05 13.90
N SER A 117 10.92 16.16 13.76
CA SER A 117 12.00 16.29 12.77
C SER A 117 11.54 16.22 11.31
N LEU A 118 10.39 15.58 11.06
CA LEU A 118 9.81 15.44 9.71
C LEU A 118 8.89 16.61 9.32
N PHE A 119 8.59 17.51 10.25
CA PHE A 119 7.75 18.68 10.04
C PHE A 119 8.54 19.95 10.40
N PRO A 120 9.27 20.56 9.44
CA PRO A 120 9.96 21.81 9.72
C PRO A 120 8.95 22.88 10.16
N GLU A 121 9.24 23.54 11.27
CA GLU A 121 8.39 24.62 11.77
C GLU A 121 8.17 25.66 10.67
N ARG A 122 6.91 25.97 10.35
CA ARG A 122 6.61 27.20 9.62
C ARG A 122 6.96 28.35 10.54
N LYS A 123 8.10 29.01 10.32
CA LYS A 123 8.39 30.26 11.03
C LYS A 123 7.22 31.23 10.78
N PRO A 124 6.58 31.77 11.82
CA PRO A 124 5.69 32.90 11.62
C PRO A 124 6.54 34.06 11.10
N GLY A 125 6.16 34.57 9.93
CA GLY A 125 6.72 35.78 9.32
C GLY A 125 6.13 37.03 9.93
#